data_AF-A0A841I4T8-F1
#
_entry.id   AF-A0A841I4T8-F1
#
_cell.length_a   1.000
_cell.length_b   1.000
_cell.length_c   1.000
_cell.angle_alpha   90.00
_cell.angle_beta   90.00
_cell.angle_gamma   90.00
#
_symmetry.space_group_name_H-M   'P 1'
#
loop_
_entity.id
_entity.type
_entity.pdbx_description
1 polymer ?
#
loop_
_entity_poly.entity_id
_entity_poly.type
_entity_poly.pdbx_seq_one_letter_code
_entity_poly.pdbx_strand_id
1 'polypeptide(L)'
;MQTQELVPEVRESIEQRLPEVCARLLPEGSDACGLEAFEVITQQRPNGTVLVSMRLKPEEHLGQTRISAATATFELTPTLEGGRWVYHGTPVEFLTSSL
;
A
#
# COMPACT_ATOMS: atom_id res chain seq x y z
N MET A 1 8.57 -14.22 -7.41
CA MET A 1 7.97 -13.69 -6.18
C MET A 1 6.48 -13.98 -6.26
N GLN A 2 5.95 -14.71 -5.28
CA GLN A 2 4.58 -15.20 -5.32
C GLN A 2 3.66 -14.08 -4.81
N THR A 3 2.84 -13.51 -5.68
CA THR A 3 1.73 -12.64 -5.29
C THR A 3 0.78 -13.52 -4.49
N GLN A 4 0.93 -13.55 -3.16
CA GLN A 4 -0.09 -14.14 -2.31
C GLN A 4 -1.35 -13.32 -2.56
N GLU A 5 -2.42 -13.99 -3.01
CA GLU A 5 -3.73 -13.35 -3.09
C GLU A 5 -4.04 -12.76 -1.72
N LEU A 6 -4.17 -11.42 -1.68
CA LEU A 6 -4.52 -10.72 -0.46
C LEU A 6 -5.88 -11.24 -0.01
N VAL A 7 -5.97 -11.58 1.28
CA VAL A 7 -7.25 -11.91 1.90
C VAL A 7 -8.20 -10.71 1.67
N PRO A 8 -9.47 -10.91 1.27
CA PRO A 8 -10.36 -9.81 0.88
C PRO A 8 -10.43 -8.67 1.89
N GLU A 9 -10.44 -8.97 3.18
CA GLU A 9 -10.49 -8.01 4.28
C GLU A 9 -9.22 -7.15 4.37
N VAL A 10 -8.05 -7.75 4.08
CA VAL A 10 -6.77 -7.03 4.01
C VAL A 10 -6.77 -6.12 2.79
N ARG A 11 -7.24 -6.61 1.64
CA ARG A 11 -7.34 -5.82 0.41
C ARG A 11 -8.24 -4.61 0.60
N GLU A 12 -9.44 -4.78 1.14
CA GLU A 12 -10.38 -3.69 1.41
C GLU A 12 -9.72 -2.62 2.31
N SER A 13 -9.00 -3.06 3.34
CA SER A 13 -8.29 -2.16 4.25
C SER A 13 -7.16 -1.37 3.56
N ILE A 14 -6.46 -1.98 2.60
CA ILE A 14 -5.44 -1.31 1.78
C ILE A 14 -6.11 -0.32 0.82
N GLU A 15 -7.22 -0.70 0.18
CA GLU A 15 -7.96 0.15 -0.75
C GLU A 15 -8.51 1.41 -0.07
N GLN A 16 -8.92 1.32 1.21
CA GLN A 16 -9.30 2.48 2.02
C GLN A 16 -8.15 3.49 2.23
N ARG A 17 -6.90 3.06 2.14
CA ARG A 17 -5.71 3.92 2.28
C ARG A 17 -5.19 4.46 0.96
N LEU A 18 -5.67 3.96 -0.18
CA LEU A 18 -5.25 4.41 -1.51
C LEU A 18 -5.35 5.92 -1.70
N PRO A 19 -6.44 6.62 -1.29
CA PRO A 19 -6.53 8.05 -1.54
C PRO A 19 -5.39 8.84 -0.89
N GLU A 20 -5.02 8.49 0.34
CA GLU A 20 -3.92 9.10 1.08
C GLU A 20 -2.56 8.77 0.44
N VAL A 21 -2.36 7.50 0.06
CA VAL A 21 -1.14 7.04 -0.60
C VAL A 21 -0.95 7.70 -1.95
N CYS A 22 -2.00 7.75 -2.77
CA CYS A 22 -2.01 8.40 -4.08
C CYS A 22 -1.73 9.89 -3.99
N ALA A 23 -2.37 10.60 -3.06
CA ALA A 23 -2.15 12.03 -2.88
C ALA A 23 -0.69 12.39 -2.55
N ARG A 24 0.08 11.45 -2.01
CA ARG A 24 1.49 11.64 -1.66
C ARG A 24 2.48 11.04 -2.66
N LEU A 25 2.16 9.89 -3.24
CA LEU A 25 3.08 9.14 -4.11
C LEU A 25 2.87 9.44 -5.60
N LEU A 26 1.66 9.78 -6.03
CA LEU A 26 1.40 10.14 -7.42
C LEU A 26 1.68 11.63 -7.66
N PRO A 27 2.21 11.98 -8.83
CA PRO A 27 2.33 13.38 -9.22
C PRO A 27 0.94 14.03 -9.37
N GLU A 28 0.87 15.33 -9.09
CA GLU A 28 -0.35 16.11 -9.34
C GLU A 28 -0.80 15.95 -10.80
N GLY A 29 -2.06 15.56 -11.01
CA GLY A 29 -2.62 15.31 -12.34
C GLY A 29 -2.59 13.84 -12.80
N SER A 30 -2.20 12.89 -11.95
CA SER A 30 -2.42 11.46 -12.23
C SER A 30 -3.88 11.07 -12.06
N ASP A 31 -4.54 10.65 -13.15
CA ASP A 31 -5.92 10.17 -13.15
C ASP A 31 -6.09 8.73 -12.61
N ALA A 32 -5.01 7.95 -12.53
CA ALA A 32 -5.05 6.55 -12.13
C ALA A 32 -4.58 6.34 -10.67
N CYS A 33 -5.49 6.51 -9.71
CA CYS A 33 -5.29 6.10 -8.31
C CYS A 33 -5.95 4.75 -8.05
N GLY A 34 -5.19 3.67 -8.25
CA GLY A 34 -5.65 2.31 -7.98
C GLY A 34 -4.50 1.39 -7.62
N LEU A 35 -4.80 0.21 -7.06
CA LEU A 35 -3.77 -0.76 -6.66
C LEU A 35 -2.88 -1.19 -7.83
N GLU A 36 -3.38 -1.12 -9.07
CA GLU A 36 -2.56 -1.50 -10.22
C GLU A 36 -1.37 -0.57 -10.46
N ALA A 37 -1.45 0.70 -10.04
CA ALA A 37 -0.35 1.66 -10.14
C ALA A 37 0.77 1.37 -9.12
N PHE A 38 0.50 0.57 -8.08
CA PHE A 38 1.44 0.30 -7.00
C PHE A 38 1.94 -1.14 -7.02
N GLU A 39 3.20 -1.31 -6.67
CA GLU A 39 3.68 -2.58 -6.16
C GLU A 39 3.37 -2.64 -4.67
N VAL A 40 2.52 -3.58 -4.29
CA VAL A 40 2.08 -3.79 -2.91
C VAL A 40 2.75 -5.05 -2.39
N ILE A 41 3.53 -4.89 -1.32
CA ILE A 41 4.19 -5.97 -0.61
C ILE A 41 3.52 -6.09 0.76
N THR A 42 3.03 -7.29 1.08
CA THR A 42 2.46 -7.57 2.40
C THR A 42 3.27 -8.64 3.11
N GLN A 43 3.57 -8.39 4.38
CA GLN A 43 4.27 -9.34 5.25
C GLN A 43 3.42 -9.61 6.49
N GLN A 44 2.95 -10.84 6.64
CA GLN A 44 2.25 -11.28 7.84
C GLN A 44 3.26 -11.54 8.97
N ARG A 45 3.00 -10.95 10.14
CA ARG A 45 3.81 -11.11 11.36
C ARG A 45 3.25 -12.26 12.22
N PRO A 46 4.07 -12.88 13.10
CA PRO A 46 3.63 -13.99 13.95
C PRO A 46 2.46 -13.68 14.89
N ASN A 47 2.24 -12.39 15.21
CA ASN A 47 1.14 -11.90 16.03
C ASN A 47 -0.17 -11.67 15.24
N GLY A 48 -0.20 -11.99 13.95
CA GLY A 48 -1.35 -11.79 13.07
C GLY A 48 -1.42 -10.42 12.39
N THR A 49 -0.61 -9.45 12.81
CA THR A 49 -0.51 -8.15 12.13
C THR A 49 0.02 -8.33 10.71
N VAL A 50 -0.48 -7.53 9.76
CA VAL A 50 0.01 -7.49 8.40
C VAL A 50 0.71 -6.16 8.16
N LEU A 51 2.02 -6.20 7.90
CA LEU A 51 2.76 -5.03 7.43
C LEU A 51 2.51 -4.87 5.93
N VAL A 52 2.09 -3.68 5.51
CA VAL A 52 1.86 -3.33 4.11
C VAL A 52 2.87 -2.27 3.71
N SER A 53 3.55 -2.52 2.60
CA SER A 53 4.45 -1.58 1.94
C SER A 53 3.97 -1.36 0.51
N MET A 54 3.80 -0.10 0.14
CA MET A 54 3.33 0.32 -1.18
C MET A 54 4.37 1.24 -1.80
N ARG A 55 4.76 0.95 -3.04
CA ARG A 55 5.62 1.81 -3.85
C ARG A 55 5.01 1.98 -5.24
N LEU A 56 5.19 3.14 -5.84
CA LEU A 56 4.74 3.36 -7.21
C LEU A 56 5.48 2.38 -8.14
N LYS A 57 4.77 1.70 -9.03
CA LYS A 57 5.43 0.91 -10.06
C LYS A 57 6.24 1.85 -10.95
N PRO A 58 7.46 1.45 -11.36
CA PRO A 58 8.15 2.19 -12.40
C PRO A 58 7.33 2.08 -13.69
N GLU A 59 6.62 3.14 -14.05
CA GLU A 59 6.05 3.29 -15.39
C GLU A 59 7.06 4.02 -16.27
N GLU A 60 7.42 3.40 -17.40
CA GLU A 60 8.16 4.08 -18.46
C GLU A 60 7.21 4.99 -19.24
N HIS A 61 6.93 6.18 -18.69
CA HIS A 61 6.28 7.24 -19.45
C HIS A 61 7.36 8.12 -20.12
N LEU A 62 7.43 8.07 -21.46
CA LEU A 62 8.19 8.99 -22.30
C LEU A 62 9.71 9.10 -21.98
N GLY A 63 10.36 8.00 -21.61
CA GLY A 63 11.81 7.96 -21.40
C GLY A 63 12.31 8.68 -20.14
N GLN A 64 11.41 9.12 -19.26
CA GLN A 64 11.75 9.60 -17.92
C GLN A 64 11.24 8.57 -16.90
N THR A 65 12.13 7.70 -16.44
CA THR A 65 11.83 6.83 -15.29
C THR A 65 11.81 7.71 -14.04
N ARG A 66 10.67 8.33 -13.74
CA ARG A 66 10.48 9.07 -12.49
C ARG A 66 10.15 8.05 -11.40
N ILE A 67 11.17 7.40 -10.87
CA ILE A 67 11.02 6.54 -9.70
C ILE A 67 10.78 7.49 -8.52
N SER A 68 9.52 7.63 -8.09
CA SER A 68 9.27 8.18 -6.76
C SER A 68 9.89 7.18 -5.77
N ALA A 69 11.03 7.53 -5.18
CA ALA A 69 11.71 6.71 -4.18
C ALA A 69 10.94 6.68 -2.83
N ALA A 70 9.74 7.25 -2.80
CA ALA A 70 8.88 7.26 -1.65
C ALA A 70 8.14 5.92 -1.54
N THR A 71 8.29 5.27 -0.40
CA THR A 71 7.53 4.07 -0.02
C THR A 71 6.54 4.47 1.06
N ALA A 72 5.27 4.11 0.88
CA ALA A 72 4.25 4.21 1.92
C ALA A 72 4.20 2.89 2.70
N THR A 73 4.24 2.96 4.03
CA THR A 73 4.18 1.79 4.91
C THR A 73 3.14 1.97 5.99
N PHE A 74 2.36 0.93 6.27
CA PHE A 74 1.41 0.90 7.38
C PHE A 74 1.18 -0.52 7.88
N GLU A 75 0.67 -0.65 9.09
CA GLU A 75 0.39 -1.95 9.72
C GLU A 75 -1.12 -2.13 9.86
N LEU A 76 -1.61 -3.31 9.51
CA LEU A 76 -2.99 -3.74 9.69
C LEU A 76 -3.06 -4.75 10.83
N THR A 77 -3.74 -4.37 11.92
CA THR A 77 -3.92 -5.26 13.07
C THR A 77 -5.29 -5.93 13.01
N PRO A 78 -5.37 -7.27 12.96
CA PRO A 78 -6.64 -7.97 12.98
C PRO A 78 -7.29 -7.85 14.36
N THR A 79 -8.56 -7.50 14.39
CA THR A 79 -9.41 -7.47 15.58
C THR A 79 -10.67 -8.28 15.30
N LEU A 80 -11.09 -9.09 16.26
CA LEU A 80 -12.31 -9.89 16.13
C LEU A 80 -13.50 -9.06 16.64
N GLU A 81 -14.29 -8.52 15.73
CA GLU A 81 -15.49 -7.74 16.04
C GLU A 81 -16.74 -8.47 15.56
N GLY A 82 -17.68 -8.75 16.48
CA GLY A 82 -18.94 -9.43 16.12
C GLY A 82 -18.76 -10.79 15.44
N GLY A 83 -17.65 -11.49 15.70
CA GLY A 83 -17.32 -12.78 15.07
C GLY A 83 -16.70 -12.68 13.68
N ARG A 84 -16.31 -11.49 13.24
CA ARG A 84 -15.61 -11.23 11.97
C ARG A 84 -14.26 -10.59 12.22
N TRP A 85 -13.30 -10.89 11.36
CA TRP A 85 -12.00 -10.24 11.38
C TRP A 85 -12.10 -8.87 10.72
N VAL A 86 -11.77 -7.83 11.46
CA VAL A 86 -11.68 -6.45 10.99
C VAL A 86 -10.23 -6.02 11.14
N TYR A 87 -9.66 -5.41 10.10
CA TYR A 87 -8.27 -4.97 10.13
C TYR A 87 -8.20 -3.46 10.37
N HIS A 88 -7.59 -3.05 11.48
CA HIS A 88 -7.39 -1.64 11.78
C HIS A 88 -5.98 -1.22 11.36
N GLY A 89 -5.91 -0.21 10.50
CA GLY A 89 -4.64 0.34 10.00
C GLY A 89 -4.04 1.40 10.93
N THR A 90 -2.73 1.35 11.13
CA THR A 90 -1.95 2.49 11.65
C THR A 90 -1.95 3.64 10.62
N PRO A 91 -1.58 4.87 11.03
CA PRO A 91 -1.33 5.95 10.08
C PRO A 91 -0.31 5.53 9.00
N VAL A 92 -0.48 6.06 7.79
CA VAL A 92 0.44 5.78 6.69
C VAL A 92 1.74 6.56 6.90
N GLU A 93 2.84 5.84 6.99
CA GLU A 93 4.17 6.42 7.08
C GLU A 93 4.79 6.50 5.69
N PHE A 94 5.42 7.63 5.36
CA PHE A 94 6.06 7.85 4.07
C PHE A 94 7.58 7.92 4.27
N LEU A 95 8.28 6.93 3.75
CA LEU A 95 9.73 6.86 3.75
C LEU A 95 10.23 7.36 2.40
N THR A 96 10.78 8.57 2.37
CA THR A 96 11.53 9.08 1.22
C THR A 96 12.98 8.60 1.35
N SER A 97 13.42 7.67 0.50
CA SER A 97 14.86 7.43 0.38
C SER A 97 15.49 8.65 -0.28
N SER A 98 16.14 9.50 0.52
CA SER A 98 17.03 10.53 0.03
C SER A 98 18.22 9.84 -0.63
N LEU A 99 18.24 9.82 -1.96
CA LEU A 99 19.45 9.55 -2.75
C LEU A 99 20.23 10.85 -2.92
#